data_AF-A0A4Q6AGH2-F1
#
_entry.id   AF-A0A4Q6AGH2-F1
#
_cell.length_a   1.000
_cell.length_b   1.000
_cell.length_c   1.000
_cell.angle_alpha   90.00
_cell.angle_beta   90.00
_cell.angle_gamma   90.00
#
_symmetry.space_group_name_H-M   'P 1'
#
loop_
_entity.id
_entity.type
_entity.pdbx_description
1 polymer ?
#
loop_
_entity_poly.entity_id
_entity_poly.type
_entity_poly.pdbx_seq_one_letter_code
_entity_poly.pdbx_strand_id
1 'polypeptide(L)'
;MRDKRWTLKPANEKHIQQLCQELRIHPALCRLLAVRGITDFESARSFFRPVKDHLHDPFLMKGMKQAVERISEAIEWHERIMVYGDYDVDGTTSVAVVYSFLKKHYEGELSFYIPHRYREGYGISKAGIDHAHANGYTLMITLDCGIKSVDLINYAQTLGIDVIVCDHHTPDTKLPPAYAILNPKQTDCPYPYKELSGCGIGFKLITALAAHWKKPEESYFQYLDLVATSIAADIVPLDGENRTLAFFGIDKVNKN
;
A
#
# COMPACT_ATOMS: atom_id res chain seq x y z
N MET A 1 36.42 14.18 -4.55
CA MET A 1 35.39 14.09 -3.51
C MET A 1 34.70 15.43 -3.42
N ARG A 2 33.36 15.49 -3.32
CA ARG A 2 32.68 16.75 -3.00
C ARG A 2 32.88 17.03 -1.51
N ASP A 3 33.19 18.27 -1.15
CA ASP A 3 33.27 18.69 0.25
C ASP A 3 31.91 18.49 0.92
N LYS A 4 31.93 17.84 2.11
CA LYS A 4 30.72 17.62 2.90
C LYS A 4 30.45 18.86 3.75
N ARG A 5 29.28 19.47 3.59
CA ARG A 5 28.84 20.61 4.40
C ARG A 5 27.99 20.11 5.57
N TRP A 6 28.39 20.44 6.79
CA TRP A 6 27.57 20.22 7.98
C TRP A 6 26.52 21.33 8.07
N THR A 7 25.25 20.95 8.14
CA THR A 7 24.13 21.88 8.31
C THR A 7 23.21 21.39 9.41
N LEU A 8 22.87 22.30 10.33
CA LEU A 8 21.82 22.03 11.32
C LEU A 8 20.47 22.33 10.66
N LYS A 9 19.55 21.36 10.70
CA LYS A 9 18.17 21.62 10.29
C LYS A 9 17.55 22.65 11.26
N PRO A 10 16.92 23.71 10.76
CA PRO A 10 16.19 24.65 11.60
C PRO A 10 14.97 23.94 12.21
N ALA A 11 14.58 24.37 13.41
CA ALA A 11 13.35 23.95 14.06
C ALA A 11 12.70 25.15 14.73
N ASN A 12 11.38 25.13 14.84
CA ASN A 12 10.63 26.20 15.47
C ASN A 12 10.82 26.15 17.00
N GLU A 13 11.48 27.15 17.56
CA GLU A 13 11.74 27.25 19.01
C GLU A 13 10.46 27.19 19.85
N LYS A 14 9.33 27.68 19.33
CA LYS A 14 8.03 27.57 20.00
C LYS A 14 7.60 26.11 20.18
N HIS A 15 7.74 25.29 19.15
CA HIS A 15 7.42 23.85 19.23
C HIS A 15 8.37 23.13 20.20
N ILE A 16 9.66 23.49 20.20
CA ILE A 16 10.64 22.91 21.12
C ILE A 16 10.27 23.21 22.57
N GLN A 17 9.97 24.48 22.88
CA GLN A 17 9.59 24.90 24.23
C GLN A 17 8.29 24.21 24.68
N GLN A 18 7.29 24.14 23.81
CA GLN A 18 6.04 23.44 24.08
C GLN A 18 6.29 21.96 24.41
N LEU A 19 7.05 21.24 23.57
CA LEU A 19 7.40 19.85 23.79
C LEU A 19 8.19 19.63 25.10
N CYS A 20 9.13 20.52 25.43
CA CYS A 20 9.86 20.47 26.69
C CYS A 20 8.93 20.57 27.90
N GLN A 21 7.93 21.44 27.85
CA GLN A 21 6.96 21.63 28.93
C GLN A 21 6.00 20.44 29.05
N GLU A 22 5.48 19.95 27.92
CA GLU A 22 4.48 18.88 27.87
C GLU A 22 5.08 17.50 28.15
N LEU A 23 6.21 17.16 27.51
CA LEU A 23 6.83 15.83 27.61
C LEU A 23 7.79 15.69 28.79
N ARG A 24 8.32 16.81 29.31
CA ARG A 24 9.31 16.85 30.41
C ARG A 24 10.54 15.96 30.15
N ILE A 25 11.01 15.96 28.90
CA ILE A 25 12.23 15.25 28.46
C ILE A 25 13.36 16.23 28.13
N HIS A 26 14.55 15.69 27.86
CA HIS A 26 15.74 16.49 27.56
C HIS A 26 15.53 17.39 26.32
N PRO A 27 15.93 18.68 26.34
CA PRO A 27 15.70 19.62 25.22
C PRO A 27 16.24 19.16 23.87
N ALA A 28 17.33 18.39 23.86
CA ALA A 28 17.87 17.79 22.64
C ALA A 28 16.86 16.85 21.96
N LEU A 29 16.08 16.07 22.74
CA LEU A 29 15.04 15.19 22.22
C LEU A 29 13.85 16.00 21.70
N CYS A 30 13.42 17.04 22.41
CA CYS A 30 12.36 17.95 21.94
C CYS A 30 12.74 18.62 20.61
N ARG A 31 13.98 19.07 20.47
CA ARG A 31 14.50 19.60 19.20
C ARG A 31 14.48 18.55 18.10
N LEU A 32 14.89 17.32 18.39
CA LEU A 32 14.86 16.22 17.42
C LEU A 32 13.44 15.84 16.97
N LEU A 33 12.46 15.92 17.86
CA LEU A 33 11.04 15.72 17.53
C LEU A 33 10.52 16.85 16.63
N ALA A 34 10.77 18.10 17.01
CA ALA A 34 10.37 19.27 16.22
C ALA A 34 10.99 19.27 14.81
N VAL A 35 12.27 18.88 14.66
CA VAL A 35 12.93 18.71 13.36
C VAL A 35 12.28 17.63 12.50
N ARG A 36 11.63 16.64 13.12
CA ARG A 36 10.92 15.54 12.46
C ARG A 36 9.42 15.81 12.27
N GLY A 37 8.95 17.03 12.53
CA GLY A 37 7.55 17.40 12.35
C GLY A 37 6.62 16.94 13.48
N ILE A 38 7.14 16.40 14.57
CA ILE A 38 6.39 16.12 15.80
C ILE A 38 6.46 17.37 16.65
N THR A 39 5.36 18.12 16.73
CA THR A 39 5.36 19.51 17.22
C THR A 39 4.61 19.75 18.52
N ASP A 40 3.88 18.75 19.00
CA ASP A 40 3.05 18.80 20.21
C ASP A 40 2.96 17.42 20.89
N PHE A 41 2.38 17.41 22.10
CA PHE A 41 2.16 16.18 22.87
C PHE A 41 1.36 15.12 22.10
N GLU A 42 0.33 15.51 21.35
CA GLU A 42 -0.59 14.58 20.70
C GLU A 42 0.07 13.86 19.52
N SER A 43 0.80 14.59 18.67
CA SER A 43 1.65 14.03 17.61
C SER A 43 2.75 13.13 18.18
N ALA A 44 3.37 13.51 19.30
CA ALA A 44 4.36 12.66 19.97
C ALA A 44 3.73 11.37 20.52
N ARG A 45 2.58 11.49 21.19
CA ARG A 45 1.82 10.36 21.71
C ARG A 45 1.43 9.40 20.58
N SER A 46 0.88 9.93 19.49
CA SER A 46 0.48 9.13 18.33
C SER A 46 1.66 8.36 17.73
N PHE A 47 2.83 9.02 17.59
CA PHE A 47 4.04 8.40 17.06
C PHE A 47 4.61 7.28 17.95
N PHE A 48 4.65 7.48 19.27
CA PHE A 48 5.25 6.50 20.20
C PHE A 48 4.26 5.46 20.72
N ARG A 49 2.96 5.73 20.65
CA ARG A 49 1.89 4.82 21.09
C ARG A 49 0.83 4.66 20.00
N PRO A 50 1.16 4.01 18.87
CA PRO A 50 0.19 3.79 17.80
C PRO A 50 -0.98 2.94 18.30
N VAL A 51 -2.19 3.32 17.89
CA VAL A 51 -3.44 2.56 18.09
C VAL A 51 -4.08 2.28 16.75
N LYS A 52 -4.95 1.25 16.67
CA LYS A 52 -5.61 0.85 15.42
C LYS A 52 -6.41 1.98 14.79
N ASP A 53 -7.02 2.85 15.60
CA ASP A 53 -7.83 3.99 15.16
C ASP A 53 -7.02 5.07 14.40
N HIS A 54 -5.68 5.00 14.43
CA HIS A 54 -4.84 5.84 13.57
C HIS A 54 -4.88 5.40 12.10
N LEU A 55 -5.38 4.20 11.79
CA LEU A 55 -5.55 3.72 10.43
C LEU A 55 -6.79 4.38 9.80
N HIS A 56 -6.63 4.93 8.61
CA HIS A 56 -7.71 5.59 7.89
C HIS A 56 -8.64 4.58 7.22
N ASP A 57 -9.93 4.95 7.15
CA ASP A 57 -10.96 4.24 6.41
C ASP A 57 -10.51 4.02 4.96
N PRO A 58 -10.35 2.76 4.49
CA PRO A 58 -9.87 2.49 3.14
C PRO A 58 -10.80 3.04 2.06
N PHE A 59 -12.10 3.24 2.32
CA PHE A 59 -13.04 3.78 1.34
C PHE A 59 -12.83 5.27 1.03
N LEU A 60 -12.01 5.97 1.82
CA LEU A 60 -11.53 7.31 1.47
C LEU A 60 -10.54 7.29 0.28
N MET A 61 -10.01 6.12 -0.10
CA MET A 61 -9.13 6.02 -1.25
C MET A 61 -9.97 6.01 -2.53
N LYS A 62 -9.70 6.97 -3.42
CA LYS A 62 -10.33 7.04 -4.75
C LYS A 62 -10.18 5.69 -5.46
N GLY A 63 -11.28 5.19 -6.02
CA GLY A 63 -11.33 3.88 -6.68
C GLY A 63 -11.62 2.69 -5.77
N MET A 64 -11.50 2.81 -4.44
CA MET A 64 -11.62 1.66 -3.52
C MET A 64 -12.96 0.95 -3.62
N LYS A 65 -14.06 1.72 -3.63
CA LYS A 65 -15.42 1.16 -3.76
C LYS A 65 -15.57 0.35 -5.05
N GLN A 66 -15.15 0.93 -6.18
CA GLN A 66 -15.22 0.29 -7.50
C GLN A 66 -14.37 -0.99 -7.57
N ALA A 67 -13.16 -0.98 -6.97
CA ALA A 67 -12.31 -2.17 -6.90
C ALA A 67 -12.96 -3.29 -6.06
N VAL A 68 -13.51 -2.96 -4.89
CA VAL A 68 -14.20 -3.91 -4.01
C VAL A 68 -15.42 -4.53 -4.69
N GLU A 69 -16.23 -3.73 -5.36
CA GLU A 69 -17.41 -4.19 -6.11
C GLU A 69 -17.00 -5.17 -7.22
N ARG A 70 -15.98 -4.82 -8.02
CA ARG A 70 -15.51 -5.67 -9.12
C ARG A 70 -14.91 -7.00 -8.67
N ILE A 71 -14.14 -6.99 -7.59
CA ILE A 71 -13.58 -8.21 -7.01
C ILE A 71 -14.70 -9.08 -6.44
N SER A 72 -15.70 -8.47 -5.80
CA SER A 72 -16.86 -9.21 -5.27
C SER A 72 -17.69 -9.84 -6.40
N GLU A 73 -17.90 -9.12 -7.50
CA GLU A 73 -18.53 -9.63 -8.72
C GLU A 73 -17.73 -10.80 -9.31
N ALA A 74 -16.41 -10.66 -9.46
CA ALA A 74 -15.56 -11.74 -9.95
C ALA A 74 -15.68 -13.02 -9.10
N ILE A 75 -15.76 -12.85 -7.77
CA ILE A 75 -15.92 -13.96 -6.84
C ILE A 75 -17.31 -14.60 -6.97
N GLU A 76 -18.37 -13.80 -7.05
CA GLU A 76 -19.76 -14.27 -7.20
C GLU A 76 -19.95 -15.06 -8.50
N TRP A 77 -19.36 -14.61 -9.60
CA TRP A 77 -19.45 -15.25 -10.91
C TRP A 77 -18.36 -16.30 -11.19
N HIS A 78 -17.55 -16.64 -10.19
CA HIS A 78 -16.44 -17.60 -10.32
C HIS A 78 -15.48 -17.29 -11.48
N GLU A 79 -15.22 -16.00 -11.71
CA GLU A 79 -14.24 -15.52 -12.69
C GLU A 79 -12.81 -15.91 -12.32
N ARG A 80 -11.94 -16.14 -13.30
CA ARG A 80 -10.54 -16.42 -13.03
C ARG A 80 -9.81 -15.12 -12.67
N ILE A 81 -9.26 -15.05 -11.46
CA ILE A 81 -8.57 -13.87 -10.93
C ILE A 81 -7.06 -14.12 -10.88
N MET A 82 -6.27 -13.15 -11.34
CA MET A 82 -4.82 -13.16 -11.20
C MET A 82 -4.35 -11.99 -10.34
N VAL A 83 -3.59 -12.30 -9.29
CA VAL A 83 -2.87 -11.30 -8.48
C VAL A 83 -1.49 -11.08 -9.08
N TYR A 84 -1.21 -9.88 -9.56
CA TYR A 84 0.04 -9.54 -10.24
C TYR A 84 0.87 -8.61 -9.34
N GLY A 85 2.16 -8.86 -9.15
CA GLY A 85 3.03 -7.98 -8.37
C GLY A 85 4.30 -7.61 -9.10
N ASP A 86 5.04 -6.63 -8.60
CA ASP A 86 6.44 -6.44 -9.00
C ASP A 86 7.36 -7.48 -8.34
N TYR A 87 8.61 -7.57 -8.82
CA TYR A 87 9.57 -8.60 -8.42
C TYR A 87 10.29 -8.30 -7.10
N ASP A 88 10.23 -7.07 -6.59
CA ASP A 88 10.92 -6.69 -5.37
C ASP A 88 10.15 -7.12 -4.11
N VAL A 89 10.66 -6.73 -2.93
CA VAL A 89 10.06 -7.14 -1.66
C VAL A 89 8.69 -6.49 -1.46
N ASP A 90 8.47 -5.27 -1.92
CA ASP A 90 7.16 -4.61 -1.77
C ASP A 90 6.13 -5.30 -2.67
N GLY A 91 6.44 -5.49 -3.96
CA GLY A 91 5.59 -6.23 -4.89
C GLY A 91 5.28 -7.65 -4.45
N THR A 92 6.29 -8.43 -4.04
CA THR A 92 6.09 -9.83 -3.66
C THR A 92 5.33 -10.00 -2.34
N THR A 93 5.58 -9.15 -1.33
CA THR A 93 4.80 -9.15 -0.09
C THR A 93 3.36 -8.71 -0.33
N SER A 94 3.15 -7.70 -1.20
CA SER A 94 1.80 -7.29 -1.62
C SER A 94 1.01 -8.46 -2.18
N VAL A 95 1.60 -9.20 -3.13
CA VAL A 95 0.96 -10.39 -3.73
C VAL A 95 0.66 -11.43 -2.67
N ALA A 96 1.61 -11.71 -1.77
CA ALA A 96 1.39 -12.67 -0.69
C ALA A 96 0.20 -12.29 0.22
N VAL A 97 0.09 -11.01 0.60
CA VAL A 97 -1.01 -10.49 1.43
C VAL A 97 -2.36 -10.62 0.73
N VAL A 98 -2.48 -10.09 -0.49
CA VAL A 98 -3.75 -10.06 -1.21
C VAL A 98 -4.16 -11.46 -1.65
N TYR A 99 -3.25 -12.25 -2.21
CA TYR A 99 -3.50 -13.63 -2.62
C TYR A 99 -3.97 -14.48 -1.43
N SER A 100 -3.28 -14.40 -0.30
CA SER A 100 -3.59 -15.21 0.88
C SER A 100 -4.94 -14.85 1.50
N PHE A 101 -5.31 -13.56 1.49
CA PHE A 101 -6.65 -13.12 1.91
C PHE A 101 -7.73 -13.65 0.96
N LEU A 102 -7.58 -13.43 -0.35
CA LEU A 102 -8.56 -13.87 -1.34
C LEU A 102 -8.70 -15.39 -1.35
N LYS A 103 -7.61 -16.15 -1.23
CA LYS A 103 -7.65 -17.62 -1.26
C LYS A 103 -8.49 -18.24 -0.13
N LYS A 104 -8.64 -17.54 1.01
CA LYS A 104 -9.52 -17.97 2.12
C LYS A 104 -11.01 -17.69 1.87
N HIS A 105 -11.33 -16.85 0.89
CA HIS A 105 -12.68 -16.36 0.64
C HIS A 105 -13.18 -16.67 -0.76
N TYR A 106 -12.32 -17.24 -1.62
CA TYR A 106 -12.65 -17.56 -2.99
C TYR A 106 -12.28 -19.01 -3.33
N GLU A 107 -13.29 -19.77 -3.73
CA GLU A 107 -13.17 -21.20 -4.08
C GLU A 107 -12.84 -21.42 -5.57
N GLY A 108 -12.96 -20.39 -6.41
CA GLY A 108 -12.63 -20.50 -7.83
C GLY A 108 -11.15 -20.37 -8.14
N GLU A 109 -10.86 -20.09 -9.41
CA GLU A 109 -9.49 -20.06 -9.92
C GLU A 109 -8.80 -18.74 -9.56
N LEU A 110 -7.85 -18.84 -8.64
CA LEU A 110 -7.00 -17.74 -8.19
C LEU A 110 -5.54 -18.11 -8.39
N SER A 111 -4.82 -17.30 -9.15
CA SER A 111 -3.37 -17.45 -9.36
C SER A 111 -2.64 -16.15 -9.09
N PHE A 112 -1.30 -16.21 -9.14
CA PHE A 112 -0.46 -15.05 -9.05
C PHE A 112 0.58 -15.02 -10.17
N TYR A 113 1.11 -13.84 -10.45
CA TYR A 113 2.18 -13.63 -11.41
C TYR A 113 3.19 -12.61 -10.87
N ILE A 114 4.47 -12.96 -10.96
CA ILE A 114 5.59 -12.07 -10.65
C ILE A 114 6.48 -12.01 -11.91
N PRO A 115 6.70 -10.84 -12.52
CA PRO A 115 7.50 -10.70 -13.72
C PRO A 115 8.96 -11.01 -13.41
N HIS A 116 9.65 -11.60 -14.38
CA HIS A 116 11.07 -11.81 -14.26
C HIS A 116 11.83 -10.52 -14.61
N ARG A 117 12.42 -9.85 -13.61
CA ARG A 117 13.17 -8.58 -13.73
C ARG A 117 14.01 -8.43 -15.00
N TYR A 118 14.84 -9.42 -15.33
CA TYR A 118 15.76 -9.33 -16.47
C TYR A 118 15.14 -9.64 -17.83
N ARG A 119 14.03 -10.38 -17.87
CA ARG A 119 13.41 -10.84 -19.13
C ARG A 119 12.25 -9.95 -19.53
N GLU A 120 11.53 -9.45 -18.53
CA GLU A 120 10.28 -8.72 -18.72
C GLU A 120 10.38 -7.25 -18.29
N GLY A 121 11.39 -6.91 -17.47
CA GLY A 121 11.56 -5.58 -16.93
C GLY A 121 10.84 -5.38 -15.60
N TYR A 122 10.53 -4.12 -15.32
CA TYR A 122 9.85 -3.68 -14.10
C TYR A 122 8.38 -3.38 -14.38
N GLY A 123 7.50 -3.74 -13.44
CA GLY A 123 6.07 -3.51 -13.53
C GLY A 123 5.34 -4.46 -14.47
N ILE A 124 4.16 -4.04 -14.94
CA ILE A 124 3.32 -4.87 -15.82
C ILE A 124 4.08 -5.19 -17.11
N SER A 125 4.04 -6.47 -17.50
CA SER A 125 4.65 -6.96 -18.74
C SER A 125 3.59 -7.44 -19.73
N LYS A 126 3.88 -7.29 -21.03
CA LYS A 126 3.03 -7.88 -22.07
C LYS A 126 2.96 -9.40 -21.91
N ALA A 127 4.07 -10.07 -21.54
CA ALA A 127 4.10 -11.51 -21.34
C ALA A 127 3.16 -11.97 -20.20
N GLY A 128 3.06 -11.18 -19.12
CA GLY A 128 2.12 -11.41 -18.04
C GLY A 128 0.66 -11.26 -18.47
N ILE A 129 0.36 -10.24 -19.28
CA ILE A 129 -0.98 -10.05 -19.86
C ILE A 129 -1.32 -11.18 -20.84
N ASP A 130 -0.38 -11.58 -21.70
CA ASP A 130 -0.54 -12.69 -22.63
C ASP A 130 -0.78 -14.00 -21.86
N HIS A 131 -0.07 -14.21 -20.76
CA HIS A 131 -0.29 -15.35 -19.85
C HIS A 131 -1.68 -15.30 -19.23
N ALA A 132 -2.13 -14.12 -18.80
CA ALA A 132 -3.48 -13.93 -18.25
C ALA A 132 -4.55 -14.34 -19.26
N HIS A 133 -4.45 -13.80 -20.48
CA HIS A 133 -5.39 -14.10 -21.55
C HIS A 133 -5.37 -15.58 -21.95
N ALA A 134 -4.19 -16.16 -22.15
CA ALA A 134 -4.05 -17.56 -22.57
C ALA A 134 -4.60 -18.56 -21.54
N ASN A 135 -4.68 -18.17 -20.27
CA ASN A 135 -5.22 -18.99 -19.19
C ASN A 135 -6.64 -18.58 -18.76
N GLY A 136 -7.27 -17.66 -19.50
CA GLY A 136 -8.67 -17.25 -19.29
C GLY A 136 -8.90 -16.40 -18.05
N TYR A 137 -7.88 -15.71 -17.54
CA TYR A 137 -8.05 -14.72 -16.47
C TYR A 137 -8.78 -13.49 -17.01
N THR A 138 -9.88 -13.12 -16.36
CA THR A 138 -10.72 -11.98 -16.75
C THR A 138 -10.53 -10.78 -15.84
N LEU A 139 -9.91 -10.98 -14.67
CA LEU A 139 -9.55 -9.93 -13.73
C LEU A 139 -8.08 -10.05 -13.31
N MET A 140 -7.33 -8.96 -13.47
CA MET A 140 -5.99 -8.77 -12.92
C MET A 140 -6.02 -7.73 -11.79
N ILE A 141 -5.44 -8.08 -10.64
CA ILE A 141 -5.21 -7.15 -9.53
C ILE A 141 -3.71 -6.91 -9.46
N THR A 142 -3.25 -5.76 -9.95
CA THR A 142 -1.82 -5.42 -9.97
C THR A 142 -1.44 -4.73 -8.67
N LEU A 143 -0.29 -5.08 -8.12
CA LEU A 143 0.20 -4.65 -6.82
C LEU A 143 1.61 -4.11 -6.98
N ASP A 144 1.85 -2.93 -6.41
CA ASP A 144 3.11 -2.21 -6.51
C ASP A 144 3.56 -1.91 -7.95
N CYS A 145 2.60 -1.92 -8.89
CA CYS A 145 2.85 -1.61 -10.27
C CYS A 145 1.56 -1.27 -11.02
N GLY A 146 1.72 -0.61 -12.17
CA GLY A 146 0.67 -0.39 -13.15
C GLY A 146 0.28 1.06 -13.35
N ILE A 147 0.55 1.98 -12.41
CA ILE A 147 0.08 3.37 -12.50
C ILE A 147 0.62 4.13 -13.72
N LYS A 148 1.74 3.69 -14.29
CA LYS A 148 2.34 4.26 -15.50
C LYS A 148 2.15 3.39 -16.76
N SER A 149 1.47 2.25 -16.64
CA SER A 149 1.37 1.23 -17.69
C SER A 149 0.20 1.47 -18.63
N VAL A 150 0.07 2.69 -19.17
CA VAL A 150 -1.10 3.11 -19.97
C VAL A 150 -1.35 2.20 -21.18
N ASP A 151 -0.32 1.95 -21.98
CA ASP A 151 -0.47 1.16 -23.21
C ASP A 151 -0.70 -0.33 -22.93
N LEU A 152 -0.08 -0.85 -21.88
CA LEU A 152 -0.24 -2.25 -21.48
C LEU A 152 -1.61 -2.51 -20.85
N ILE A 153 -2.14 -1.58 -20.06
CA ILE A 153 -3.49 -1.72 -19.49
C ILE A 153 -4.55 -1.56 -20.59
N ASN A 154 -4.34 -0.65 -21.56
CA ASN A 154 -5.16 -0.63 -22.79
C ASN A 154 -5.13 -1.99 -23.50
N TYR A 155 -3.94 -2.58 -23.66
CA TYR A 155 -3.79 -3.88 -24.30
C TYR A 155 -4.55 -4.99 -23.55
N ALA A 156 -4.45 -5.06 -22.23
CA ALA A 156 -5.23 -5.99 -21.41
C ALA A 156 -6.74 -5.84 -21.63
N GLN A 157 -7.24 -4.61 -21.73
CA GLN A 157 -8.66 -4.36 -22.05
C GLN A 157 -9.08 -4.86 -23.43
N THR A 158 -8.23 -4.73 -24.45
CA THR A 158 -8.52 -5.29 -25.78
C THR A 158 -8.65 -6.82 -25.77
N LEU A 159 -8.12 -7.47 -24.74
CA LEU A 159 -8.20 -8.91 -24.52
C LEU A 159 -9.33 -9.32 -23.57
N GLY A 160 -10.18 -8.36 -23.15
CA GLY A 160 -11.29 -8.60 -22.23
C GLY A 160 -10.87 -8.80 -20.77
N ILE A 161 -9.71 -8.27 -20.38
CA ILE A 161 -9.19 -8.38 -19.02
C ILE A 161 -9.37 -7.04 -18.30
N ASP A 162 -10.16 -7.05 -17.23
CA ASP A 162 -10.24 -5.93 -16.31
C ASP A 162 -8.98 -5.86 -15.46
N VAL A 163 -8.48 -4.64 -15.25
CA VAL A 163 -7.29 -4.41 -14.42
C VAL A 163 -7.65 -3.49 -13.26
N ILE A 164 -7.39 -3.93 -12.04
CA ILE A 164 -7.40 -3.09 -10.83
C ILE A 164 -5.95 -2.78 -10.49
N VAL A 165 -5.57 -1.51 -10.52
CA VAL A 165 -4.21 -1.06 -10.20
C VAL A 165 -4.11 -0.67 -8.74
N CYS A 166 -3.30 -1.37 -7.95
CA CYS A 166 -2.96 -1.03 -6.58
C CYS A 166 -1.50 -0.61 -6.53
N ASP A 167 -1.24 0.70 -6.47
CA ASP A 167 0.09 1.24 -6.67
C ASP A 167 0.29 2.50 -5.80
N HIS A 168 1.53 2.83 -5.51
CA HIS A 168 1.93 3.95 -4.67
C HIS A 168 2.99 4.86 -5.34
N HIS A 169 3.45 4.48 -6.53
CA HIS A 169 4.33 5.30 -7.35
C HIS A 169 3.66 6.61 -7.75
N THR A 170 4.46 7.65 -8.00
CA THR A 170 3.95 8.95 -8.45
C THR A 170 3.24 8.81 -9.81
N PRO A 171 1.94 9.12 -9.89
CA PRO A 171 1.20 9.02 -11.15
C PRO A 171 1.69 10.05 -12.17
N ASP A 172 1.65 9.69 -13.45
CA ASP A 172 1.83 10.65 -14.54
C ASP A 172 0.51 11.40 -14.82
N THR A 173 0.55 12.41 -15.69
CA THR A 173 -0.64 13.21 -16.05
C THR A 173 -1.74 12.39 -16.73
N LYS A 174 -1.35 11.40 -17.54
CA LYS A 174 -2.25 10.44 -18.17
C LYS A 174 -2.24 9.16 -17.35
N LEU A 175 -3.37 8.84 -16.74
CA LEU A 175 -3.55 7.59 -16.01
C LEU A 175 -3.92 6.44 -16.96
N PRO A 176 -3.58 5.19 -16.61
CA PRO A 176 -4.01 4.03 -17.37
C PRO A 176 -5.53 3.90 -17.30
N PRO A 177 -6.18 3.33 -18.33
CA PRO A 177 -7.62 3.12 -18.33
C PRO A 177 -7.98 1.87 -17.51
N ALA A 178 -7.43 1.71 -16.31
CA ALA A 178 -7.75 0.59 -15.44
C ALA A 178 -9.22 0.62 -15.01
N TYR A 179 -9.81 -0.55 -14.72
CA TYR A 179 -11.17 -0.64 -14.17
C TYR A 179 -11.25 0.17 -12.87
N ALA A 180 -10.25 0.04 -12.00
CA ALA A 180 -10.07 0.90 -10.84
C ALA A 180 -8.59 1.17 -10.58
N ILE A 181 -8.29 2.33 -9.99
CA ILE A 181 -6.94 2.71 -9.57
C ILE A 181 -6.97 3.06 -8.09
N LEU A 182 -6.25 2.29 -7.29
CA LEU A 182 -5.98 2.50 -5.88
C LEU A 182 -4.57 3.05 -5.74
N ASN A 183 -4.48 4.37 -5.71
CA ASN A 183 -3.23 5.08 -5.46
C ASN A 183 -3.56 6.41 -4.77
N PRO A 184 -3.08 6.65 -3.54
CA PRO A 184 -3.43 7.84 -2.77
C PRO A 184 -2.84 9.13 -3.37
N LYS A 185 -1.79 9.03 -4.19
CA LYS A 185 -1.15 10.16 -4.89
C LYS A 185 -1.88 10.60 -6.15
N GLN A 186 -2.97 9.93 -6.53
CA GLN A 186 -3.87 10.41 -7.60
C GLN A 186 -4.36 11.83 -7.30
N THR A 187 -4.45 12.65 -8.35
CA THR A 187 -5.12 13.94 -8.29
C THR A 187 -6.55 13.76 -7.76
N ASP A 188 -6.92 14.62 -6.82
CA ASP A 188 -8.23 14.64 -6.13
C ASP A 188 -8.56 13.39 -5.30
N CYS A 189 -7.56 12.55 -4.96
CA CYS A 189 -7.79 11.45 -4.03
C CYS A 189 -7.88 11.97 -2.58
N PRO A 190 -9.00 11.77 -1.87
CA PRO A 190 -9.19 12.35 -0.53
C PRO A 190 -8.51 11.54 0.58
N TYR A 191 -7.87 10.41 0.25
CA TYR A 191 -7.19 9.57 1.23
C TYR A 191 -6.13 10.38 2.02
N PRO A 192 -6.17 10.39 3.37
CA PRO A 192 -5.37 11.37 4.13
C PRO A 192 -3.86 11.13 4.08
N TYR A 193 -3.42 9.87 3.95
CA TYR A 193 -2.00 9.51 3.97
C TYR A 193 -1.49 9.09 2.60
N LYS A 194 -0.43 9.72 2.10
CA LYS A 194 0.01 9.57 0.70
C LYS A 194 1.15 8.59 0.50
N GLU A 195 1.79 8.16 1.58
CA GLU A 195 3.09 7.48 1.50
C GLU A 195 3.04 6.00 1.88
N LEU A 196 1.87 5.36 1.79
CA LEU A 196 1.77 3.90 1.91
C LEU A 196 2.72 3.24 0.90
N SER A 197 3.31 2.09 1.28
CA SER A 197 3.97 1.18 0.33
C SER A 197 2.93 0.47 -0.55
N GLY A 198 3.36 -0.18 -1.63
CA GLY A 198 2.51 -1.05 -2.45
C GLY A 198 1.76 -2.09 -1.63
N CYS A 199 2.44 -2.74 -0.67
CA CYS A 199 1.80 -3.70 0.23
C CYS A 199 0.87 -3.01 1.23
N GLY A 200 1.15 -1.77 1.61
CA GLY A 200 0.23 -0.92 2.37
C GLY A 200 -1.08 -0.67 1.61
N ILE A 201 -1.02 -0.41 0.30
CA ILE A 201 -2.21 -0.30 -0.56
C ILE A 201 -2.95 -1.64 -0.63
N GLY A 202 -2.23 -2.74 -0.86
CA GLY A 202 -2.80 -4.09 -0.85
C GLY A 202 -3.48 -4.46 0.47
N PHE A 203 -2.89 -4.05 1.60
CA PHE A 203 -3.49 -4.20 2.92
C PHE A 203 -4.80 -3.40 3.02
N LYS A 204 -4.83 -2.15 2.55
CA LYS A 204 -6.06 -1.34 2.54
C LYS A 204 -7.15 -1.93 1.65
N LEU A 205 -6.78 -2.54 0.52
CA LEU A 205 -7.73 -3.28 -0.31
C LEU A 205 -8.37 -4.44 0.46
N ILE A 206 -7.58 -5.30 1.12
CA ILE A 206 -8.16 -6.41 1.88
C ILE A 206 -8.92 -5.94 3.13
N THR A 207 -8.56 -4.80 3.73
CA THR A 207 -9.36 -4.16 4.79
C THR A 207 -10.73 -3.75 4.25
N ALA A 208 -10.80 -3.15 3.06
CA ALA A 208 -12.06 -2.73 2.44
C ALA A 208 -12.93 -3.94 2.05
N LEU A 209 -12.33 -4.98 1.48
CA LEU A 209 -13.02 -6.24 1.17
C LEU A 209 -13.55 -6.91 2.43
N ALA A 210 -12.74 -6.99 3.50
CA ALA A 210 -13.16 -7.53 4.79
C ALA A 210 -14.34 -6.76 5.37
N ALA A 211 -14.30 -5.41 5.34
CA ALA A 211 -15.41 -4.58 5.79
C ALA A 211 -16.68 -4.84 4.94
N HIS A 212 -16.55 -4.88 3.61
CA HIS A 212 -17.66 -5.14 2.69
C HIS A 212 -18.29 -6.52 2.90
N TRP A 213 -17.47 -7.56 3.09
CA TRP A 213 -17.91 -8.93 3.36
C TRP A 213 -18.20 -9.23 4.83
N LYS A 214 -18.20 -8.21 5.69
CA LYS A 214 -18.46 -8.30 7.14
C LYS A 214 -17.57 -9.33 7.84
N LYS A 215 -16.29 -9.39 7.45
CA LYS A 215 -15.28 -10.23 8.07
C LYS A 215 -14.67 -9.52 9.28
N PRO A 216 -14.29 -10.29 10.32
CA PRO A 216 -13.69 -9.71 11.53
C PRO A 216 -12.28 -9.17 11.25
N GLU A 217 -11.78 -8.26 12.09
CA GLU A 217 -10.49 -7.60 11.89
C GLU A 217 -9.32 -8.58 11.75
N GLU A 218 -9.35 -9.68 12.51
CA GLU A 218 -8.34 -10.73 12.51
C GLU A 218 -8.14 -11.34 11.12
N SER A 219 -9.15 -11.25 10.24
CA SER A 219 -9.07 -11.74 8.86
C SER A 219 -7.98 -11.04 8.05
N TYR A 220 -7.67 -9.78 8.34
CA TYR A 220 -6.64 -9.01 7.62
C TYR A 220 -5.47 -8.57 8.51
N PHE A 221 -5.69 -8.31 9.81
CA PHE A 221 -4.61 -7.95 10.75
C PHE A 221 -3.51 -9.03 10.87
N GLN A 222 -3.84 -10.29 10.55
CA GLN A 222 -2.88 -11.40 10.57
C GLN A 222 -1.70 -11.22 9.59
N TYR A 223 -1.82 -10.33 8.60
CA TYR A 223 -0.81 -10.12 7.55
C TYR A 223 0.12 -8.92 7.79
N LEU A 224 0.03 -8.27 8.96
CA LEU A 224 0.79 -7.04 9.24
C LEU A 224 2.31 -7.24 9.30
N ASP A 225 2.78 -8.46 9.53
CA ASP A 225 4.20 -8.82 9.44
C ASP A 225 4.76 -8.62 8.02
N LEU A 226 4.02 -9.02 7.00
CA LEU A 226 4.37 -8.77 5.60
C LEU A 226 4.31 -7.28 5.26
N VAL A 227 3.30 -6.56 5.76
CA VAL A 227 3.17 -5.10 5.56
C VAL A 227 4.36 -4.36 6.18
N ALA A 228 4.78 -4.73 7.39
CA ALA A 228 5.96 -4.13 8.02
C ALA A 228 7.26 -4.44 7.27
N THR A 229 7.37 -5.63 6.67
CA THR A 229 8.51 -6.01 5.82
C THR A 229 8.59 -5.14 4.58
N SER A 230 7.46 -4.91 3.91
CA SER A 230 7.36 -3.99 2.77
C SER A 230 7.76 -2.56 3.15
N ILE A 231 7.19 -2.00 4.23
CA ILE A 231 7.50 -0.64 4.70
C ILE A 231 9.01 -0.46 4.91
N ALA A 232 9.68 -1.47 5.48
CA ALA A 232 11.11 -1.43 5.71
C ALA A 232 11.93 -1.55 4.42
N ALA A 233 11.51 -2.42 3.49
CA ALA A 233 12.24 -2.70 2.26
C ALA A 233 12.13 -1.59 1.23
N ASP A 234 10.96 -0.95 1.13
CA ASP A 234 10.66 0.11 0.17
C ASP A 234 11.07 1.51 0.66
N ILE A 235 11.50 1.61 1.93
CA ILE A 235 12.05 2.84 2.53
C ILE A 235 11.03 4.00 2.46
N VAL A 236 9.75 3.67 2.54
CA VAL A 236 8.68 4.68 2.69
C VAL A 236 8.81 5.39 4.05
N PRO A 237 8.37 6.66 4.16
CA PRO A 237 8.33 7.38 5.43
C PRO A 237 7.69 6.57 6.56
N LEU A 238 8.39 6.47 7.69
CA LEU A 238 7.91 5.80 8.91
C LEU A 238 7.16 6.79 9.81
N ASP A 239 6.12 7.42 9.26
CA ASP A 239 5.19 8.32 9.93
C ASP A 239 3.74 7.92 9.61
N GLY A 240 2.76 8.68 10.14
CA GLY A 240 1.35 8.47 9.85
C GLY A 240 0.89 7.01 9.97
N GLU A 241 0.26 6.50 8.91
CA GLU A 241 -0.23 5.12 8.89
C GLU A 241 0.89 4.09 8.82
N ASN A 242 1.97 4.33 8.07
CA ASN A 242 3.10 3.42 8.00
C ASN A 242 3.72 3.17 9.38
N ARG A 243 3.80 4.21 10.22
CA ARG A 243 4.27 4.07 11.60
C ARG A 243 3.38 3.13 12.42
N THR A 244 2.07 3.22 12.23
CA THR A 244 1.07 2.39 12.92
C THR A 244 1.11 0.95 12.42
N LEU A 245 1.11 0.75 11.08
CA LEU A 245 1.21 -0.55 10.44
C LEU A 245 2.51 -1.26 10.84
N ALA A 246 3.65 -0.57 10.79
CA ALA A 246 4.94 -1.12 11.19
C ALA A 246 4.99 -1.47 12.68
N PHE A 247 4.37 -0.67 13.57
CA PHE A 247 4.32 -0.98 15.00
C PHE A 247 3.64 -2.32 15.28
N PHE A 248 2.43 -2.49 14.76
CA PHE A 248 1.68 -3.73 14.94
C PHE A 248 2.27 -4.89 14.14
N GLY A 249 2.87 -4.63 12.97
CA GLY A 249 3.54 -5.65 12.18
C GLY A 249 4.80 -6.21 12.83
N ILE A 250 5.62 -5.37 13.47
CA ILE A 250 6.79 -5.85 14.24
C ILE A 250 6.33 -6.65 15.47
N ASP A 251 5.28 -6.20 16.16
CA ASP A 251 4.69 -6.97 17.27
C ASP A 251 4.18 -8.34 16.79
N LYS A 252 3.58 -8.41 15.60
CA LYS A 252 3.15 -9.66 14.95
C LYS A 252 4.34 -10.58 14.64
N VAL A 253 5.42 -10.06 14.05
CA VAL A 253 6.65 -10.81 13.76
C VAL A 253 7.21 -11.45 15.04
N ASN A 254 7.24 -10.72 16.15
CA ASN A 254 7.78 -11.21 17.42
C ASN A 254 6.91 -12.27 18.12
N LYS A 255 5.66 -12.44 17.69
CA LYS A 255 4.68 -13.38 18.27
C LYS A 255 4.35 -14.56 17.35
N ASN A 256 4.91 -14.59 16.14
CA ASN A 256 4.76 -15.70 15.21
C ASN A 256 5.50 -16.95 15.68
#